data_AF-A0A7S0ZLT3-F1
#
_entry.id   AF-A0A7S0ZLT3-F1
#
_cell.length_a   1.000
_cell.length_b   1.000
_cell.length_c   1.000
_cell.angle_alpha   90.00
_cell.angle_beta   90.00
_cell.angle_gamma   90.00
#
_symmetry.space_group_name_H-M   'P 1'
#
loop_
_entity.id
_entity.type
_entity.pdbx_description
1 polymer ?
#
loop_
_entity_poly.entity_id
_entity_poly.type
_entity_poly.pdbx_seq_one_letter_code
_entity_poly.pdbx_strand_id
1 'polypeptide(L)'
;AKAEATLAAVVRECAEKKASHEESQQVRSDELGALLQAIEILKSDDISVQGLAPSPSSLAQLRRFGVADPRARSVERARSMLSTAGARLSSPVLVEFAGRVTGPFDKVKRLIEDLIAQLMDEASAETSHKAYCDKEQGANAIALEKHTRDQERLEESVAANQARELHLAQSRSSLTEQIARDKHALEEARENRLEEHHENAKAVEEAKAAQEALKQAMTILTEFFHVAGSKSGNDVYTGQQDRAEGVLGLLEVILSDVANFQAVTESGEVMAVRQHEALVSELKTSIALAEQQVSQAQHETVRVQSEISSDAGDLHATEKRQAAAVREQEALESQCGLNGVTHKDRAAARESEI
;
A
#
# COMPACT_ATOMS: atom_id res chain seq x y z
N ALA A 1 -30.14 -16.57 -11.73
CA ALA A 1 -30.80 -17.56 -10.84
C ALA A 1 -30.95 -17.07 -9.38
N LYS A 2 -29.94 -17.17 -8.49
CA LYS A 2 -30.11 -16.76 -7.06
C LYS A 2 -30.25 -15.24 -6.85
N ALA A 3 -29.48 -14.43 -7.59
CA ALA A 3 -29.53 -12.96 -7.49
C ALA A 3 -30.84 -12.35 -8.04
N GLU A 4 -31.39 -12.94 -9.10
CA GLU A 4 -32.70 -12.54 -9.66
C GLU A 4 -33.86 -12.91 -8.72
N ALA A 5 -33.77 -14.06 -8.04
CA ALA A 5 -34.76 -14.47 -7.04
C ALA A 5 -34.74 -13.55 -5.81
N THR A 6 -33.57 -13.09 -5.35
CA THR A 6 -33.45 -12.13 -4.24
C THR A 6 -33.96 -10.75 -4.63
N LEU A 7 -33.70 -10.29 -5.86
CA LEU A 7 -34.22 -9.00 -6.34
C LEU A 7 -35.75 -9.03 -6.46
N ALA A 8 -36.33 -10.12 -6.99
CA ALA A 8 -37.78 -10.30 -7.08
C ALA A 8 -38.44 -10.36 -5.69
N ALA A 9 -37.79 -10.98 -4.70
CA ALA A 9 -38.27 -11.01 -3.32
C ALA A 9 -38.26 -9.63 -2.66
N VAL A 10 -37.18 -8.86 -2.83
CA VAL A 10 -37.05 -7.50 -2.29
C VAL A 10 -38.03 -6.53 -2.95
N VAL A 11 -38.25 -6.64 -4.27
CA VAL A 11 -39.25 -5.83 -4.99
C VAL A 11 -40.67 -6.13 -4.51
N ARG A 12 -41.00 -7.41 -4.27
CA ARG A 12 -42.30 -7.80 -3.71
C ARG A 12 -42.48 -7.27 -2.29
N GLU A 13 -41.46 -7.37 -1.45
CA GLU A 13 -41.50 -6.88 -0.07
C GLU A 13 -41.61 -5.34 0.00
N CYS A 14 -40.94 -4.62 -0.90
CA CYS A 14 -41.08 -3.18 -1.04
C CYS A 14 -42.48 -2.77 -1.55
N ALA A 15 -43.08 -3.54 -2.47
CA ALA A 15 -44.43 -3.28 -2.97
C ALA A 15 -45.51 -3.53 -1.88
N GLU A 16 -45.38 -4.62 -1.11
CA GLU A 16 -46.26 -4.95 0.01
C GLU A 16 -46.15 -3.90 1.13
N LYS A 17 -44.93 -3.45 1.47
CA LYS A 17 -44.70 -2.39 2.47
C LYS A 17 -45.20 -1.02 2.01
N LYS A 18 -45.10 -0.71 0.71
CA LYS A 18 -45.65 0.53 0.15
C LYS A 18 -47.18 0.56 0.19
N ALA A 19 -47.84 -0.53 -0.22
CA ALA A 19 -49.30 -0.66 -0.14
C ALA A 19 -49.80 -0.59 1.31
N SER A 20 -49.12 -1.26 2.24
CA SER A 20 -49.37 -1.17 3.68
C SER A 20 -49.19 0.25 4.23
N HIS A 21 -48.20 1.00 3.73
CA HIS A 21 -47.95 2.37 4.14
C HIS A 21 -48.99 3.36 3.58
N GLU A 22 -49.43 3.19 2.32
CA GLU A 22 -50.49 3.99 1.70
C GLU A 22 -51.85 3.73 2.36
N GLU A 23 -52.19 2.48 2.66
CA GLU A 23 -53.40 2.12 3.42
C GLU A 23 -53.36 2.68 4.85
N SER A 24 -52.19 2.65 5.51
CA SER A 24 -51.99 3.26 6.84
C SER A 24 -52.04 4.80 6.83
N GLN A 25 -51.63 5.45 5.73
CA GLN A 25 -51.76 6.90 5.56
C GLN A 25 -53.22 7.31 5.30
N GLN A 26 -53.97 6.49 4.56
CA GLN A 26 -55.38 6.72 4.28
C GLN A 26 -56.25 6.51 5.55
N VAL A 27 -55.95 5.49 6.35
CA VAL A 27 -56.55 5.29 7.69
C VAL A 27 -56.18 6.43 8.65
N ARG A 28 -54.95 6.97 8.61
CA ARG A 28 -54.57 8.17 9.40
C ARG A 28 -55.26 9.46 8.95
N SER A 29 -55.57 9.60 7.66
CA SER A 29 -56.34 10.72 7.10
C SER A 29 -57.80 10.66 7.55
N ASP A 30 -58.40 9.47 7.50
CA ASP A 30 -59.78 9.23 7.90
C ASP A 30 -59.96 9.32 9.43
N GLU A 31 -58.93 8.93 10.21
CA GLU A 31 -58.84 9.17 11.67
C GLU A 31 -58.73 10.66 12.03
N LEU A 32 -57.97 11.46 11.24
CA LEU A 32 -57.92 12.92 11.40
C LEU A 32 -59.25 13.60 11.04
N GLY A 33 -59.97 13.11 10.02
CA GLY A 33 -61.31 13.58 9.64
C GLY A 33 -62.38 13.29 10.69
N ALA A 34 -62.35 12.09 11.29
CA ALA A 34 -63.26 11.69 12.36
C ALA A 34 -62.99 12.46 13.67
N LEU A 35 -61.71 12.75 14.00
CA LEU A 35 -61.34 13.55 15.16
C LEU A 35 -61.69 15.04 14.98
N LEU A 36 -61.69 15.58 13.76
CA LEU A 36 -62.15 16.95 13.47
C LEU A 36 -63.68 17.10 13.52
N GLN A 37 -64.44 16.12 13.03
CA GLN A 37 -65.91 16.09 13.18
C GLN A 37 -66.34 15.96 14.66
N ALA A 38 -65.60 15.21 15.47
CA ALA A 38 -65.82 15.10 16.91
C ALA A 38 -65.54 16.42 17.66
N ILE A 39 -64.63 17.26 17.14
CA ILE A 39 -64.32 18.59 17.68
C ILE A 39 -65.35 19.64 17.25
N GLU A 40 -65.96 19.50 16.06
CA GLU A 40 -67.00 20.41 15.54
C GLU A 40 -68.36 20.22 16.25
N ILE A 41 -68.70 18.97 16.62
CA ILE A 41 -69.89 18.64 17.45
C ILE A 41 -69.72 19.14 18.90
N LEU A 42 -68.48 19.30 19.37
CA LEU A 42 -68.17 19.80 20.72
C LEU A 42 -68.01 21.33 20.78
N LYS A 43 -68.26 22.06 19.67
CA LYS A 43 -68.13 23.53 19.59
C LYS A 43 -69.34 24.29 19.03
N SER A 44 -70.48 23.66 18.79
CA SER A 44 -71.75 24.38 18.54
C SER A 44 -72.69 24.29 19.75
N ASP A 45 -73.05 25.44 20.29
CA ASP A 45 -73.85 25.62 21.52
C ASP A 45 -75.35 25.31 21.33
N ASP A 46 -75.95 24.87 22.46
CA ASP A 46 -77.35 25.00 22.92
C ASP A 46 -78.53 24.33 22.17
N ILE A 47 -79.44 23.72 22.96
CA ILE A 47 -80.92 23.94 23.01
C ILE A 47 -81.65 22.77 23.73
N SER A 48 -82.55 23.17 24.64
CA SER A 48 -83.59 22.43 25.38
C SER A 48 -84.62 21.68 24.50
N VAL A 49 -85.29 20.62 25.00
CA VAL A 49 -86.77 20.41 24.95
C VAL A 49 -87.19 19.15 25.76
N GLN A 50 -88.39 19.25 26.32
CA GLN A 50 -89.15 18.44 27.27
C GLN A 50 -89.67 17.06 26.79
N GLY A 51 -89.87 16.17 27.77
CA GLY A 51 -91.21 15.62 28.10
C GLY A 51 -91.67 14.29 27.46
N LEU A 52 -91.91 13.27 28.30
CA LEU A 52 -93.21 12.58 28.52
C LEU A 52 -93.04 11.43 29.55
N ALA A 53 -93.98 11.33 30.49
CA ALA A 53 -94.07 10.38 31.63
C ALA A 53 -95.05 9.20 31.30
N PRO A 54 -95.48 8.26 32.21
CA PRO A 54 -95.17 8.07 33.65
C PRO A 54 -95.08 6.61 34.25
N SER A 55 -94.40 6.49 35.42
CA SER A 55 -94.73 5.72 36.67
C SER A 55 -94.77 4.16 36.73
N PRO A 56 -94.85 3.51 37.94
CA PRO A 56 -94.22 3.72 39.28
C PRO A 56 -93.57 2.41 39.85
N SER A 57 -92.73 2.37 40.90
CA SER A 57 -93.11 2.39 42.33
C SER A 57 -91.92 2.02 43.25
N SER A 58 -91.87 2.66 44.44
CA SER A 58 -91.32 2.20 45.76
C SER A 58 -89.83 1.88 45.92
N LEU A 59 -89.12 2.13 47.03
CA LEU A 59 -89.33 2.83 48.31
C LEU A 59 -87.93 3.08 48.94
N ALA A 60 -87.86 4.08 49.82
CA ALA A 60 -86.71 4.61 50.55
C ALA A 60 -85.74 3.61 51.23
N GLN A 61 -84.44 3.97 51.32
CA GLN A 61 -83.78 4.24 52.61
C GLN A 61 -82.43 4.99 52.46
N LEU A 62 -82.36 6.12 53.17
CA LEU A 62 -81.21 6.99 53.48
C LEU A 62 -80.21 6.24 54.39
N ARG A 63 -78.87 6.42 54.29
CA ARG A 63 -77.99 7.45 54.94
C ARG A 63 -76.61 6.75 55.08
N ARG A 64 -75.43 7.37 55.17
CA ARG A 64 -75.01 8.76 55.35
C ARG A 64 -73.55 8.90 54.89
N PHE A 65 -73.28 10.07 54.33
CA PHE A 65 -72.00 10.58 53.86
C PHE A 65 -70.96 10.70 54.99
N GLY A 66 -69.77 10.15 54.75
CA GLY A 66 -68.53 10.76 55.21
C GLY A 66 -68.06 11.73 54.13
N VAL A 67 -68.02 13.02 54.45
CA VAL A 67 -67.42 14.06 53.60
C VAL A 67 -65.90 13.83 53.65
N ALA A 68 -65.40 13.02 52.73
CA ALA A 68 -64.00 13.05 52.37
C ALA A 68 -63.81 14.22 51.40
N ASP A 69 -62.80 15.05 51.66
CA ASP A 69 -62.39 16.16 50.82
C ASP A 69 -62.35 15.70 49.33
N PRO A 70 -63.06 16.37 48.39
CA PRO A 70 -63.00 16.03 46.97
C PRO A 70 -61.57 15.98 46.42
N ARG A 71 -60.60 16.66 47.07
CA ARG A 71 -59.17 16.62 46.75
C ARG A 71 -58.45 15.35 47.23
N ALA A 72 -58.96 14.62 48.22
CA ALA A 72 -58.35 13.35 48.66
C ALA A 72 -58.69 12.19 47.71
N ARG A 73 -59.88 12.23 47.07
CA ARG A 73 -60.29 11.22 46.08
C ARG A 73 -59.56 11.36 44.75
N SER A 74 -59.14 12.57 44.38
CA SER A 74 -58.38 12.82 43.15
C SER A 74 -56.94 12.30 43.23
N VAL A 75 -56.32 12.33 44.43
CA VAL A 75 -54.97 11.80 44.68
C VAL A 75 -54.94 10.28 44.54
N GLU A 76 -55.88 9.54 45.15
CA GLU A 76 -55.94 8.07 45.02
C GLU A 76 -56.24 7.62 43.58
N ARG A 77 -57.07 8.39 42.85
CA ARG A 77 -57.38 8.11 41.45
C ARG A 77 -56.19 8.36 40.53
N ALA A 78 -55.41 9.43 40.76
CA ALA A 78 -54.16 9.67 40.04
C ALA A 78 -53.14 8.54 40.30
N ARG A 79 -53.05 8.07 41.55
CA ARG A 79 -52.20 6.94 41.95
C ARG A 79 -52.54 5.64 41.21
N SER A 80 -53.82 5.29 41.15
CA SER A 80 -54.26 4.07 40.45
C SER A 80 -54.10 4.16 38.94
N MET A 81 -54.33 5.33 38.35
CA MET A 81 -54.11 5.57 36.93
C MET A 81 -52.64 5.46 36.56
N LEU A 82 -51.73 6.08 37.31
CA LEU A 82 -50.27 6.00 37.08
C LEU A 82 -49.75 4.58 37.28
N SER A 83 -50.23 3.86 38.30
CA SER A 83 -49.86 2.44 38.51
C SER A 83 -50.36 1.53 37.40
N THR A 84 -51.57 1.76 36.87
CA THR A 84 -52.15 0.97 35.77
C THR A 84 -51.46 1.30 34.45
N ALA A 85 -51.17 2.58 34.21
CA ALA A 85 -50.43 3.03 33.04
C ALA A 85 -48.98 2.48 33.06
N GLY A 86 -48.29 2.55 34.20
CA GLY A 86 -46.97 1.98 34.37
C GLY A 86 -46.94 0.46 34.15
N ALA A 87 -47.96 -0.27 34.62
CA ALA A 87 -48.09 -1.71 34.35
C ALA A 87 -48.38 -2.01 32.87
N ARG A 88 -49.23 -1.20 32.21
CA ARG A 88 -49.56 -1.36 30.77
C ARG A 88 -48.37 -1.05 29.87
N LEU A 89 -47.59 -0.02 30.21
CA LEU A 89 -46.42 0.44 29.46
C LEU A 89 -45.14 -0.31 29.84
N SER A 90 -45.21 -1.22 30.82
CA SER A 90 -44.04 -1.91 31.41
C SER A 90 -42.95 -0.94 31.90
N SER A 91 -43.36 0.23 32.41
CA SER A 91 -42.46 1.28 32.90
C SER A 91 -42.27 1.15 34.42
N PRO A 92 -41.10 0.66 34.90
CA PRO A 92 -40.83 0.57 36.33
C PRO A 92 -40.78 1.96 36.99
N VAL A 93 -40.39 2.99 36.24
CA VAL A 93 -40.32 4.39 36.69
C VAL A 93 -41.72 4.93 37.01
N LEU A 94 -42.71 4.71 36.13
CA LEU A 94 -44.08 5.14 36.36
C LEU A 94 -44.74 4.40 37.55
N VAL A 95 -44.43 3.10 37.72
CA VAL A 95 -44.94 2.30 38.85
C VAL A 95 -44.33 2.76 40.18
N GLU A 96 -43.03 3.03 40.23
CA GLU A 96 -42.33 3.55 41.42
C GLU A 96 -42.80 4.97 41.77
N PHE A 97 -42.97 5.83 40.76
CA PHE A 97 -43.46 7.19 40.93
C PHE A 97 -44.89 7.22 41.49
N ALA A 98 -45.78 6.32 41.03
CA ALA A 98 -47.11 6.16 41.59
C ALA A 98 -47.10 5.85 43.10
N GLY A 99 -46.05 5.21 43.63
CA GLY A 99 -45.86 4.98 45.06
C GLY A 99 -45.52 6.25 45.87
N ARG A 100 -44.95 7.28 45.23
CA ARG A 100 -44.49 8.53 45.87
C ARG A 100 -45.57 9.62 45.90
N VAL A 101 -46.67 9.45 45.17
CA VAL A 101 -47.79 10.39 45.10
C VAL A 101 -48.55 10.43 46.43
N THR A 102 -48.22 11.39 47.31
CA THR A 102 -48.87 11.60 48.61
C THR A 102 -49.06 13.10 48.92
N GLY A 103 -50.17 13.47 49.56
CA GLY A 103 -50.46 14.86 50.00
C GLY A 103 -51.48 15.62 49.12
N PRO A 104 -51.55 16.96 49.24
CA PRO A 104 -52.53 17.79 48.52
C PRO A 104 -52.41 17.69 46.99
N PHE A 105 -53.53 17.73 46.26
CA PHE A 105 -53.58 17.51 44.80
C PHE A 105 -52.69 18.47 43.99
N ASP A 106 -52.51 19.72 44.43
CA ASP A 106 -51.61 20.69 43.79
C ASP A 106 -50.14 20.23 43.81
N LYS A 107 -49.73 19.45 44.84
CA LYS A 107 -48.41 18.84 44.93
C LYS A 107 -48.26 17.67 43.96
N VAL A 108 -49.33 16.92 43.72
CA VAL A 108 -49.36 15.82 42.74
C VAL A 108 -49.22 16.35 41.32
N LYS A 109 -49.91 17.44 40.99
CA LYS A 109 -49.78 18.10 39.68
C LYS A 109 -48.34 18.56 39.43
N ARG A 110 -47.71 19.21 40.42
CA ARG A 110 -46.29 19.60 40.34
C ARG A 110 -45.35 18.41 40.18
N LEU A 111 -45.56 17.33 40.93
CA LEU A 111 -44.75 16.12 40.78
C LEU A 111 -44.86 15.50 39.39
N ILE A 112 -46.06 15.53 38.76
CA ILE A 112 -46.27 15.04 37.40
C ILE A 112 -45.60 15.98 36.37
N GLU A 113 -45.72 17.29 36.54
CA GLU A 113 -45.02 18.29 35.72
C GLU A 113 -43.49 18.12 35.83
N ASP A 114 -42.96 17.86 37.03
CA ASP A 114 -41.53 17.59 37.28
C ASP A 114 -41.07 16.27 36.62
N LEU A 115 -41.90 15.22 36.64
CA LEU A 115 -41.60 13.94 35.97
C LEU A 115 -41.59 14.10 34.44
N ILE A 116 -42.56 14.82 33.88
CA ILE A 116 -42.59 15.12 32.43
C ILE A 116 -41.35 15.92 32.04
N ALA A 117 -40.99 16.94 32.82
CA ALA A 117 -39.77 17.71 32.60
C ALA A 117 -38.51 16.82 32.64
N GLN A 118 -38.40 15.91 33.62
CA GLN A 118 -37.32 14.94 33.70
C GLN A 118 -37.26 14.00 32.49
N LEU A 119 -38.40 13.46 32.02
CA LEU A 119 -38.46 12.58 30.86
C LEU A 119 -38.08 13.31 29.56
N MET A 120 -38.48 14.58 29.42
CA MET A 120 -38.08 15.43 28.29
C MET A 120 -36.58 15.76 28.33
N ASP A 121 -36.02 16.06 29.50
CA ASP A 121 -34.59 16.31 29.69
C ASP A 121 -33.76 15.06 29.37
N GLU A 122 -34.16 13.89 29.87
CA GLU A 122 -33.52 12.60 29.56
C GLU A 122 -33.57 12.25 28.07
N ALA A 123 -34.69 12.53 27.39
CA ALA A 123 -34.82 12.30 25.96
C ALA A 123 -33.85 13.20 25.15
N SER A 124 -33.67 14.46 25.59
CA SER A 124 -32.71 15.37 24.97
C SER A 124 -31.25 14.94 25.21
N ALA A 125 -30.93 14.48 26.42
CA ALA A 125 -29.64 13.95 26.80
C ALA A 125 -29.29 12.67 26.02
N GLU A 126 -30.27 11.79 25.80
CA GLU A 126 -30.06 10.58 25.02
C GLU A 126 -29.84 10.88 23.53
N THR A 127 -30.60 11.82 22.96
CA THR A 127 -30.44 12.23 21.56
C THR A 127 -29.05 12.82 21.31
N SER A 128 -28.56 13.67 22.21
CA SER A 128 -27.22 14.24 22.14
C SER A 128 -26.12 13.19 22.33
N HIS A 129 -26.30 12.25 23.27
CA HIS A 129 -25.37 11.14 23.48
C HIS A 129 -25.30 10.21 22.25
N LYS A 130 -26.44 9.92 21.60
CA LYS A 130 -26.46 9.17 20.34
C LYS A 130 -25.70 9.90 19.23
N ALA A 131 -25.96 11.19 19.05
CA ALA A 131 -25.26 11.98 18.03
C ALA A 131 -23.73 12.00 18.27
N TYR A 132 -23.31 12.03 19.53
CA TYR A 132 -21.91 11.85 19.91
C TYR A 132 -21.38 10.47 19.52
N CYS A 133 -22.06 9.39 19.92
CA CYS A 133 -21.68 8.02 19.59
C CYS A 133 -21.57 7.77 18.08
N ASP A 134 -22.57 8.16 17.29
CA ASP A 134 -22.59 7.97 15.83
C ASP A 134 -21.40 8.72 15.18
N LYS A 135 -21.10 9.92 15.67
CA LYS A 135 -19.99 10.75 15.17
C LYS A 135 -18.63 10.16 15.51
N GLU A 136 -18.39 9.83 16.78
CA GLU A 136 -17.08 9.33 17.22
C GLU A 136 -16.80 7.93 16.66
N GLN A 137 -17.81 7.05 16.57
CA GLN A 137 -17.68 5.75 15.91
C GLN A 137 -17.37 5.90 14.41
N GLY A 138 -18.05 6.82 13.72
CA GLY A 138 -17.77 7.11 12.31
C GLY A 138 -16.37 7.66 12.09
N ALA A 139 -15.93 8.61 12.93
CA ALA A 139 -14.60 9.21 12.86
C ALA A 139 -13.50 8.16 13.13
N ASN A 140 -13.69 7.31 14.14
CA ASN A 140 -12.76 6.24 14.47
C ASN A 140 -12.70 5.17 13.36
N ALA A 141 -13.83 4.76 12.80
CA ALA A 141 -13.86 3.82 11.67
C ALA A 141 -13.06 4.34 10.46
N ILE A 142 -13.20 5.63 10.11
CA ILE A 142 -12.41 6.27 9.05
C ILE A 142 -10.92 6.30 9.42
N ALA A 143 -10.59 6.60 10.68
CA ALA A 143 -9.21 6.61 11.15
C ALA A 143 -8.56 5.21 11.06
N LEU A 144 -9.27 4.16 11.48
CA LEU A 144 -8.81 2.78 11.38
C LEU A 144 -8.57 2.37 9.92
N GLU A 145 -9.54 2.63 9.03
CA GLU A 145 -9.39 2.33 7.60
C GLU A 145 -8.18 3.06 7.00
N LYS A 146 -7.97 4.33 7.37
CA LYS A 146 -6.81 5.10 6.94
C LYS A 146 -5.51 4.51 7.47
N HIS A 147 -5.44 4.19 8.76
CA HIS A 147 -4.23 3.63 9.37
C HIS A 147 -3.86 2.27 8.79
N THR A 148 -4.84 1.41 8.51
CA THR A 148 -4.60 0.12 7.84
C THR A 148 -4.04 0.32 6.42
N ARG A 149 -4.63 1.24 5.63
CA ARG A 149 -4.10 1.58 4.30
C ARG A 149 -2.69 2.15 4.34
N ASP A 150 -2.43 3.03 5.32
CA ASP A 150 -1.11 3.64 5.49
C ASP A 150 -0.07 2.59 5.89
N GLN A 151 -0.41 1.61 6.73
CA GLN A 151 0.46 0.48 7.07
C GLN A 151 0.78 -0.37 5.84
N GLU A 152 -0.23 -0.86 5.13
CA GLU A 152 -0.03 -1.70 3.94
C GLU A 152 0.89 -1.00 2.93
N ARG A 153 0.65 0.29 2.65
CA ARG A 153 1.50 1.09 1.76
C ARG A 153 2.94 1.21 2.26
N LEU A 154 3.14 1.44 3.55
CA LEU A 154 4.48 1.58 4.14
C LEU A 154 5.23 0.24 4.16
N GLU A 155 4.55 -0.86 4.49
CA GLU A 155 5.10 -2.21 4.44
C GLU A 155 5.54 -2.59 3.02
N GLU A 156 4.69 -2.30 2.02
CA GLU A 156 5.03 -2.50 0.60
C GLU A 156 6.26 -1.67 0.19
N SER A 157 6.31 -0.39 0.61
CA SER A 157 7.46 0.50 0.32
C SER A 157 8.75 -0.03 0.94
N VAL A 158 8.71 -0.43 2.22
CA VAL A 158 9.85 -1.02 2.92
C VAL A 158 10.32 -2.30 2.22
N ALA A 159 9.41 -3.20 1.87
CA ALA A 159 9.74 -4.45 1.19
C ALA A 159 10.35 -4.20 -0.20
N ALA A 160 9.78 -3.29 -0.99
CA ALA A 160 10.30 -2.91 -2.30
C ALA A 160 11.71 -2.32 -2.21
N ASN A 161 11.94 -1.44 -1.23
CA ASN A 161 13.25 -0.83 -1.02
C ASN A 161 14.29 -1.82 -0.50
N GLN A 162 13.92 -2.77 0.36
CA GLN A 162 14.80 -3.88 0.76
C GLN A 162 15.20 -4.76 -0.44
N ALA A 163 14.25 -5.08 -1.32
CA ALA A 163 14.55 -5.83 -2.54
C ALA A 163 15.50 -5.04 -3.45
N ARG A 164 15.30 -3.73 -3.58
CA ARG A 164 16.20 -2.84 -4.33
C ARG A 164 17.60 -2.79 -3.73
N GLU A 165 17.72 -2.73 -2.40
CA GLU A 165 19.01 -2.77 -1.70
C GLU A 165 19.78 -4.06 -2.01
N LEU A 166 19.11 -5.21 -1.97
CA LEU A 166 19.70 -6.50 -2.32
C LEU A 166 20.17 -6.55 -3.77
N HIS A 167 19.36 -6.04 -4.71
CA HIS A 167 19.75 -5.94 -6.11
C HIS A 167 20.97 -5.04 -6.31
N LEU A 168 21.02 -3.88 -5.65
CA LEU A 168 22.18 -2.99 -5.68
C LEU A 168 23.44 -3.66 -5.11
N ALA A 169 23.31 -4.43 -4.04
CA ALA A 169 24.41 -5.20 -3.46
C ALA A 169 24.94 -6.26 -4.42
N GLN A 170 24.06 -7.02 -5.08
CA GLN A 170 24.44 -8.02 -6.09
C GLN A 170 25.14 -7.38 -7.29
N SER A 171 24.59 -6.27 -7.81
CA SER A 171 25.18 -5.51 -8.91
C SER A 171 26.59 -5.01 -8.56
N ARG A 172 26.77 -4.44 -7.36
CA ARG A 172 28.08 -4.01 -6.86
C ARG A 172 29.07 -5.17 -6.76
N SER A 173 28.65 -6.35 -6.31
CA SER A 173 29.51 -7.53 -6.25
C SER A 173 29.98 -7.94 -7.65
N SER A 174 29.05 -8.08 -8.60
CA SER A 174 29.35 -8.46 -9.98
C SER A 174 30.29 -7.46 -10.66
N LEU A 175 30.06 -6.15 -10.49
CA LEU A 175 30.92 -5.10 -11.03
C LEU A 175 32.31 -5.11 -10.38
N THR A 176 32.41 -5.38 -9.08
CA THR A 176 33.70 -5.48 -8.38
C THR A 176 34.52 -6.67 -8.90
N GLU A 177 33.87 -7.81 -9.14
CA GLU A 177 34.51 -8.96 -9.77
C GLU A 177 34.94 -8.66 -11.21
N GLN A 178 34.12 -7.94 -11.98
CA GLN A 178 34.50 -7.49 -13.33
C GLN A 178 35.74 -6.58 -13.28
N ILE A 179 35.78 -5.60 -12.38
CA ILE A 179 36.95 -4.73 -12.21
C ILE A 179 38.20 -5.55 -11.89
N ALA A 180 38.09 -6.55 -11.02
CA ALA A 180 39.22 -7.42 -10.68
C ALA A 180 39.69 -8.25 -11.89
N ARG A 181 38.77 -8.83 -12.66
CA ARG A 181 39.08 -9.57 -13.88
C ARG A 181 39.75 -8.69 -14.93
N ASP A 182 39.21 -7.50 -15.18
CA ASP A 182 39.74 -6.58 -16.19
C ASP A 182 41.12 -6.05 -15.78
N LYS A 183 41.35 -5.80 -14.48
CA LYS A 183 42.68 -5.44 -13.95
C LYS A 183 43.69 -6.58 -14.12
N HIS A 184 43.28 -7.82 -13.87
CA HIS A 184 44.14 -8.99 -14.12
C HIS A 184 44.49 -9.11 -15.61
N ALA A 185 43.48 -9.03 -16.49
CA ALA A 185 43.68 -9.09 -17.94
C ALA A 185 44.60 -7.96 -18.44
N LEU A 186 44.53 -6.78 -17.81
CA LEU A 186 45.41 -5.65 -18.15
C LEU A 186 46.87 -5.93 -17.79
N GLU A 187 47.15 -6.53 -16.64
CA GLU A 187 48.54 -6.89 -16.28
C GLU A 187 49.06 -8.06 -17.13
N GLU A 188 48.25 -9.09 -17.34
CA GLU A 188 48.60 -10.21 -18.22
C GLU A 188 48.90 -9.75 -19.65
N ALA A 189 48.08 -8.83 -20.20
CA ALA A 189 48.33 -8.26 -21.52
C ALA A 189 49.65 -7.47 -21.58
N ARG A 190 50.09 -6.84 -20.48
CA ARG A 190 51.38 -6.13 -20.41
C ARG A 190 52.56 -7.10 -20.36
N GLU A 191 52.44 -8.15 -19.55
CA GLU A 191 53.47 -9.18 -19.43
C GLU A 191 53.69 -9.88 -20.76
N ASN A 192 52.61 -10.35 -21.40
CA ASN A 192 52.66 -10.96 -22.73
C ASN A 192 53.27 -10.02 -23.76
N ARG A 193 52.94 -8.71 -23.72
CA ARG A 193 53.53 -7.75 -24.66
C ARG A 193 55.03 -7.56 -24.45
N LEU A 194 55.49 -7.52 -23.21
CA LEU A 194 56.91 -7.40 -22.91
C LEU A 194 57.69 -8.61 -23.44
N GLU A 195 57.15 -9.82 -23.25
CA GLU A 195 57.74 -11.06 -23.75
C GLU A 195 57.77 -11.10 -25.29
N GLU A 196 56.63 -10.90 -25.93
CA GLU A 196 56.52 -10.93 -27.39
C GLU A 196 57.38 -9.85 -28.07
N HIS A 197 57.45 -8.63 -27.52
CA HIS A 197 58.33 -7.57 -28.05
C HIS A 197 59.80 -7.99 -27.95
N HIS A 198 60.20 -8.61 -26.84
CA HIS A 198 61.57 -9.07 -26.65
C HIS A 198 61.94 -10.21 -27.62
N GLU A 199 61.03 -11.15 -27.86
CA GLU A 199 61.22 -12.20 -28.87
C GLU A 199 61.29 -11.63 -30.30
N ASN A 200 60.40 -10.68 -30.62
CA ASN A 200 60.41 -9.99 -31.91
C ASN A 200 61.75 -9.27 -32.15
N ALA A 201 62.21 -8.49 -31.16
CA ALA A 201 63.48 -7.77 -31.24
C ALA A 201 64.67 -8.72 -31.47
N LYS A 202 64.70 -9.86 -30.79
CA LYS A 202 65.73 -10.90 -31.02
C LYS A 202 65.67 -11.44 -32.45
N ALA A 203 64.48 -11.82 -32.92
CA ALA A 203 64.31 -12.37 -34.26
C ALA A 203 64.74 -11.38 -35.36
N VAL A 204 64.46 -10.09 -35.17
CA VAL A 204 64.90 -9.02 -36.08
C VAL A 204 66.42 -8.88 -36.09
N GLU A 205 67.07 -8.87 -34.93
CA GLU A 205 68.53 -8.77 -34.84
C GLU A 205 69.24 -10.02 -35.41
N GLU A 206 68.73 -11.22 -35.15
CA GLU A 206 69.22 -12.46 -35.74
C GLU A 206 69.06 -12.46 -37.27
N ALA A 207 67.92 -11.98 -37.78
CA ALA A 207 67.71 -11.84 -39.22
C ALA A 207 68.69 -10.84 -39.87
N LYS A 208 68.98 -9.71 -39.21
CA LYS A 208 70.00 -8.74 -39.68
C LYS A 208 71.39 -9.36 -39.73
N ALA A 209 71.78 -10.07 -38.66
CA ALA A 209 73.07 -10.75 -38.61
C ALA A 209 73.19 -11.83 -39.70
N ALA A 210 72.12 -12.59 -39.94
CA ALA A 210 72.06 -13.60 -41.00
C ALA A 210 72.19 -12.97 -42.40
N GLN A 211 71.50 -11.84 -42.67
CA GLN A 211 71.64 -11.13 -43.94
C GLN A 211 73.07 -10.65 -44.19
N GLU A 212 73.74 -10.12 -43.17
CA GLU A 212 75.13 -9.65 -43.29
C GLU A 212 76.09 -10.82 -43.55
N ALA A 213 75.93 -11.93 -42.82
CA ALA A 213 76.72 -13.14 -43.04
C ALA A 213 76.51 -13.72 -44.45
N LEU A 214 75.27 -13.75 -44.95
CA LEU A 214 74.94 -14.21 -46.30
C LEU A 214 75.56 -13.31 -47.36
N LYS A 215 75.49 -11.98 -47.21
CA LYS A 215 76.13 -11.02 -48.12
C LYS A 215 77.65 -11.23 -48.19
N GLN A 216 78.31 -11.37 -47.04
CA GLN A 216 79.75 -11.64 -46.97
C GLN A 216 80.12 -12.97 -47.64
N ALA A 217 79.34 -14.03 -47.40
CA ALA A 217 79.54 -15.33 -48.05
C ALA A 217 79.38 -15.24 -49.57
N MET A 218 78.36 -14.52 -50.05
CA MET A 218 78.16 -14.26 -51.48
C MET A 218 79.35 -13.50 -52.09
N THR A 219 79.89 -12.48 -51.40
CA THR A 219 81.09 -11.75 -51.85
C THR A 219 82.30 -12.67 -51.97
N ILE A 220 82.61 -13.45 -50.93
CA ILE A 220 83.75 -14.38 -50.92
C ILE A 220 83.63 -15.43 -52.03
N LEU A 221 82.45 -16.02 -52.21
CA LEU A 221 82.21 -17.01 -53.25
C LEU A 221 82.33 -16.40 -54.65
N THR A 222 81.76 -15.21 -54.86
CA THR A 222 81.86 -14.49 -56.15
C THR A 222 83.32 -14.19 -56.50
N GLU A 223 84.11 -13.67 -55.56
CA GLU A 223 85.54 -13.40 -55.74
C GLU A 223 86.32 -14.69 -56.05
N PHE A 224 86.06 -15.77 -55.31
CA PHE A 224 86.70 -17.06 -55.53
C PHE A 224 86.43 -17.61 -56.93
N PHE A 225 85.17 -17.62 -57.38
CA PHE A 225 84.82 -18.15 -58.70
C PHE A 225 85.31 -17.25 -59.84
N HIS A 226 85.35 -15.93 -59.64
CA HIS A 226 85.94 -14.99 -60.61
C HIS A 226 87.46 -15.20 -60.78
N VAL A 227 88.21 -15.41 -59.68
CA VAL A 227 89.64 -15.73 -59.72
C VAL A 227 89.91 -17.12 -60.30
N ALA A 228 89.07 -18.11 -59.96
CA ALA A 228 89.19 -19.47 -60.50
C ALA A 228 88.94 -19.52 -62.02
N GLY A 229 87.99 -18.73 -62.54
CA GLY A 229 87.73 -18.64 -63.98
C GLY A 229 88.81 -17.88 -64.76
N SER A 230 89.48 -16.91 -64.15
CA SER A 230 90.53 -16.11 -64.80
C SER A 230 91.92 -16.77 -64.78
N LYS A 231 92.17 -17.76 -63.90
CA LYS A 231 93.41 -18.54 -63.86
C LYS A 231 93.43 -19.79 -64.76
N SER A 232 92.33 -20.10 -65.45
CA SER A 232 92.22 -21.25 -66.37
C SER A 232 92.79 -20.92 -67.76
N GLY A 233 94.07 -20.55 -67.81
CA GLY A 233 94.82 -20.33 -69.04
C GLY A 233 95.66 -21.53 -69.50
N ASN A 234 95.78 -22.59 -68.69
CA ASN A 234 96.40 -23.87 -69.05
C ASN A 234 95.93 -24.94 -68.05
N ASP A 235 95.71 -26.16 -68.57
CA ASP A 235 95.23 -27.38 -67.90
C ASP A 235 95.40 -27.46 -66.36
N VAL A 236 94.29 -27.79 -65.66
CA VAL A 236 94.18 -28.82 -64.57
C VAL A 236 92.95 -28.61 -63.65
N TYR A 237 92.23 -27.48 -63.65
CA TYR A 237 90.97 -27.39 -62.89
C TYR A 237 89.97 -26.39 -63.49
N THR A 238 89.16 -26.85 -64.43
CA THR A 238 87.86 -26.23 -64.70
C THR A 238 86.95 -26.57 -63.52
N GLY A 239 87.07 -25.81 -62.42
CA GLY A 239 86.15 -25.95 -61.29
C GLY A 239 84.70 -25.92 -61.79
N GLN A 240 83.79 -26.59 -61.07
CA GLN A 240 82.38 -26.73 -61.44
C GLN A 240 81.65 -25.38 -61.47
N GLN A 241 81.96 -24.52 -62.44
CA GLN A 241 81.47 -23.14 -62.58
C GLN A 241 79.94 -23.13 -62.76
N ASP A 242 79.39 -24.09 -63.49
CA ASP A 242 77.93 -24.27 -63.63
C ASP A 242 77.24 -24.55 -62.28
N ARG A 243 77.95 -25.17 -61.31
CA ARG A 243 77.41 -25.40 -59.95
C ARG A 243 77.60 -24.20 -59.03
N ALA A 244 78.54 -23.31 -59.35
CA ALA A 244 78.77 -22.07 -58.60
C ALA A 244 77.60 -21.08 -58.77
N GLU A 245 77.09 -20.95 -60.00
CA GLU A 245 75.93 -20.10 -60.32
C GLU A 245 74.67 -20.58 -59.58
N GLY A 246 74.46 -21.90 -59.48
CA GLY A 246 73.36 -22.48 -58.71
C GLY A 246 73.44 -22.22 -57.20
N VAL A 247 74.65 -22.26 -56.62
CA VAL A 247 74.85 -21.98 -55.18
C VAL A 247 74.68 -20.50 -54.86
N LEU A 248 75.18 -19.60 -55.72
CA LEU A 248 74.97 -18.15 -55.57
C LEU A 248 73.49 -17.78 -55.72
N GLY A 249 72.79 -18.36 -56.70
CA GLY A 249 71.35 -18.17 -56.86
C GLY A 249 70.55 -18.67 -55.65
N LEU A 250 70.95 -19.80 -55.05
CA LEU A 250 70.31 -20.29 -53.82
C LEU A 250 70.56 -19.33 -52.63
N LEU A 251 71.77 -18.80 -52.49
CA LEU A 251 72.09 -17.83 -51.43
C LEU A 251 71.34 -16.49 -51.62
N GLU A 252 71.13 -16.06 -52.87
CA GLU A 252 70.32 -14.87 -53.16
C GLU A 252 68.85 -15.07 -52.79
N VAL A 253 68.28 -16.26 -53.07
CA VAL A 253 66.93 -16.62 -52.63
C VAL A 253 66.84 -16.63 -51.10
N ILE A 254 67.79 -17.27 -50.41
CA ILE A 254 67.82 -17.29 -48.93
C ILE A 254 67.94 -15.87 -48.36
N LEU A 255 68.78 -15.01 -48.96
CA LEU A 255 68.93 -13.62 -48.54
C LEU A 255 67.60 -12.85 -48.69
N SER A 256 66.90 -13.03 -49.81
CA SER A 256 65.57 -12.47 -50.05
C SER A 256 64.56 -12.98 -49.01
N ASP A 257 64.56 -14.27 -48.71
CA ASP A 257 63.67 -14.88 -47.72
C ASP A 257 63.92 -14.33 -46.30
N VAL A 258 65.19 -14.17 -45.90
CA VAL A 258 65.54 -13.58 -44.60
C VAL A 258 65.17 -12.09 -44.55
N ALA A 259 65.35 -11.35 -45.65
CA ALA A 259 64.92 -9.95 -45.73
C ALA A 259 63.39 -9.82 -45.65
N ASN A 260 62.65 -10.71 -46.32
CA ASN A 260 61.19 -10.78 -46.23
C ASN A 260 60.75 -11.17 -44.82
N PHE A 261 61.42 -12.14 -44.18
CA PHE A 261 61.15 -12.53 -42.79
C PHE A 261 61.33 -11.34 -41.83
N GLN A 262 62.43 -10.59 -41.95
CA GLN A 262 62.62 -9.38 -41.15
C GLN A 262 61.48 -8.37 -41.36
N ALA A 263 61.15 -8.05 -42.61
CA ALA A 263 60.10 -7.08 -42.93
C ALA A 263 58.72 -7.51 -42.42
N VAL A 264 58.38 -8.80 -42.51
CA VAL A 264 57.13 -9.36 -41.99
C VAL A 264 57.12 -9.31 -40.46
N THR A 265 58.23 -9.64 -39.80
CA THR A 265 58.36 -9.59 -38.33
C THR A 265 58.23 -8.16 -37.79
N GLU A 266 58.88 -7.18 -38.43
CA GLU A 266 58.78 -5.76 -38.07
C GLU A 266 57.37 -5.20 -38.32
N SER A 267 56.75 -5.54 -39.45
CA SER A 267 55.36 -5.16 -39.74
C SER A 267 54.37 -5.80 -38.75
N GLY A 268 54.64 -7.05 -38.37
CA GLY A 268 53.90 -7.78 -37.34
C GLY A 268 53.95 -7.07 -35.99
N GLU A 269 55.12 -6.56 -35.58
CA GLU A 269 55.27 -5.80 -34.32
C GLU A 269 54.43 -4.53 -34.33
N VAL A 270 54.41 -3.78 -35.43
CA VAL A 270 53.58 -2.57 -35.55
C VAL A 270 52.10 -2.89 -35.35
N MET A 271 51.63 -4.03 -35.87
CA MET A 271 50.26 -4.48 -35.69
C MET A 271 49.98 -4.96 -34.27
N ALA A 272 50.92 -5.70 -33.65
CA ALA A 272 50.81 -6.17 -32.27
C ALA A 272 50.73 -4.99 -31.28
N VAL A 273 51.55 -3.96 -31.47
CA VAL A 273 51.52 -2.72 -30.66
C VAL A 273 50.14 -2.06 -30.76
N ARG A 274 49.60 -1.88 -31.97
CA ARG A 274 48.28 -1.26 -32.16
C ARG A 274 47.16 -2.06 -31.50
N GLN A 275 47.19 -3.38 -31.62
CA GLN A 275 46.21 -4.27 -30.98
C GLN A 275 46.30 -4.19 -29.46
N HIS A 276 47.52 -4.18 -28.91
CA HIS A 276 47.73 -4.03 -27.48
C HIS A 276 47.24 -2.67 -26.97
N GLU A 277 47.55 -1.57 -27.66
CA GLU A 277 47.05 -0.23 -27.28
C GLU A 277 45.52 -0.16 -27.30
N ALA A 278 44.89 -0.78 -28.30
CA ALA A 278 43.43 -0.87 -28.38
C ALA A 278 42.84 -1.66 -27.20
N LEU A 279 43.38 -2.83 -26.90
CA LEU A 279 42.96 -3.66 -25.77
C LEU A 279 43.14 -2.93 -24.44
N VAL A 280 44.30 -2.30 -24.22
CA VAL A 280 44.58 -1.53 -23.00
C VAL A 280 43.59 -0.37 -22.85
N SER A 281 43.26 0.32 -23.94
CA SER A 281 42.26 1.39 -23.94
C SER A 281 40.87 0.87 -23.56
N GLU A 282 40.43 -0.23 -24.18
CA GLU A 282 39.15 -0.87 -23.91
C GLU A 282 39.03 -1.37 -22.46
N LEU A 283 40.05 -2.05 -21.94
CA LEU A 283 40.06 -2.51 -20.55
C LEU A 283 40.04 -1.33 -19.58
N LYS A 284 40.79 -0.27 -19.84
CA LYS A 284 40.78 0.94 -18.99
C LYS A 284 39.42 1.63 -18.99
N THR A 285 38.75 1.74 -20.14
CA THR A 285 37.40 2.33 -20.20
C THR A 285 36.37 1.45 -19.51
N SER A 286 36.45 0.12 -19.69
CA SER A 286 35.61 -0.85 -18.98
C SER A 286 35.76 -0.71 -17.46
N ILE A 287 36.99 -0.70 -16.95
CA ILE A 287 37.29 -0.52 -15.52
C ILE A 287 36.71 0.80 -15.01
N ALA A 288 36.98 1.92 -15.70
CA ALA A 288 36.52 3.24 -15.28
C ALA A 288 34.99 3.33 -15.24
N LEU A 289 34.30 2.76 -16.24
CA LEU A 289 32.84 2.71 -16.28
C LEU A 289 32.29 1.86 -15.14
N ALA A 290 32.87 0.69 -14.89
CA ALA A 290 32.45 -0.19 -13.80
C ALA A 290 32.69 0.46 -12.43
N GLU A 291 33.82 1.14 -12.22
CA GLU A 291 34.11 1.89 -10.98
C GLU A 291 33.10 3.02 -10.76
N GLN A 292 32.72 3.74 -11.82
CA GLN A 292 31.67 4.75 -11.76
C GLN A 292 30.31 4.15 -11.39
N GLN A 293 29.93 3.02 -11.99
CA GLN A 293 28.68 2.33 -11.70
C GLN A 293 28.64 1.80 -10.25
N VAL A 294 29.75 1.28 -9.73
CA VAL A 294 29.86 0.88 -8.31
C VAL A 294 29.63 2.07 -7.40
N SER A 295 30.25 3.22 -7.69
CA SER A 295 30.07 4.45 -6.91
C SER A 295 28.60 4.93 -6.94
N GLN A 296 27.98 4.96 -8.12
CA GLN A 296 26.56 5.31 -8.26
C GLN A 296 25.65 4.36 -7.48
N ALA A 297 25.85 3.05 -7.62
CA ALA A 297 25.09 2.03 -6.89
C ALA A 297 25.27 2.16 -5.37
N GLN A 298 26.46 2.55 -4.90
CA GLN A 298 26.73 2.81 -3.50
C GLN A 298 25.97 4.05 -2.99
N HIS A 299 25.96 5.15 -3.74
CA HIS A 299 25.15 6.32 -3.41
C HIS A 299 23.65 6.00 -3.37
N GLU A 300 23.16 5.22 -4.33
CA GLU A 300 21.77 4.76 -4.32
C GLU A 300 21.47 3.86 -3.13
N THR A 301 22.38 2.98 -2.73
CA THR A 301 22.24 2.12 -1.55
C THR A 301 22.01 2.96 -0.30
N VAL A 302 22.83 4.01 -0.10
CA VAL A 302 22.69 4.91 1.06
C VAL A 302 21.34 5.64 1.05
N ARG A 303 20.88 6.09 -0.13
CA ARG A 303 19.56 6.72 -0.27
C ARG A 303 18.43 5.75 0.09
N VAL A 304 18.46 4.54 -0.47
CA VAL A 304 17.46 3.50 -0.22
C VAL A 304 17.43 3.11 1.26
N GLN A 305 18.60 2.99 1.91
CA GLN A 305 18.66 2.73 3.35
C GLN A 305 18.03 3.86 4.19
N SER A 306 18.23 5.11 3.79
CA SER A 306 17.56 6.24 4.43
C SER A 306 16.05 6.18 4.26
N GLU A 307 15.56 5.85 3.06
CA GLU A 307 14.13 5.67 2.77
C GLU A 307 13.53 4.54 3.61
N ILE A 308 14.18 3.38 3.69
CA ILE A 308 13.78 2.26 4.55
C ILE A 308 13.67 2.70 6.01
N SER A 309 14.67 3.44 6.52
CA SER A 309 14.66 3.87 7.91
C SER A 309 13.54 4.86 8.23
N SER A 310 13.21 5.74 7.27
CA SER A 310 12.12 6.70 7.39
C SER A 310 10.77 5.97 7.37
N ASP A 311 10.54 5.13 6.37
CA ASP A 311 9.28 4.39 6.20
C ASP A 311 9.03 3.44 7.36
N ALA A 312 10.07 2.78 7.88
CA ALA A 312 9.97 1.94 9.08
C ALA A 312 9.60 2.75 10.33
N GLY A 313 10.13 3.98 10.46
CA GLY A 313 9.75 4.91 11.53
C GLY A 313 8.28 5.32 11.44
N ASP A 314 7.82 5.66 10.24
CA ASP A 314 6.43 6.03 9.96
C ASP A 314 5.47 4.85 10.15
N LEU A 315 5.90 3.64 9.79
CA LEU A 315 5.13 2.41 9.99
C LEU A 315 4.87 2.18 11.47
N HIS A 316 5.94 2.21 12.29
CA HIS A 316 5.82 2.06 13.74
C HIS A 316 5.00 3.18 14.40
N ALA A 317 5.08 4.41 13.89
CA ALA A 317 4.20 5.49 14.35
C ALA A 317 2.73 5.23 13.99
N THR A 318 2.47 4.68 12.80
CA THR A 318 1.12 4.35 12.32
C THR A 318 0.53 3.17 13.09
N GLU A 319 1.31 2.12 13.36
CA GLU A 319 0.92 1.00 14.25
C GLU A 319 0.48 1.49 15.64
N LYS A 320 1.22 2.43 16.22
CA LYS A 320 0.83 3.04 17.51
C LYS A 320 -0.49 3.79 17.43
N ARG A 321 -0.73 4.53 16.33
CA ARG A 321 -2.00 5.25 16.11
C ARG A 321 -3.16 4.29 15.89
N GLN A 322 -2.95 3.23 15.11
CA GLN A 322 -3.96 2.19 14.91
C GLN A 322 -4.30 1.50 16.24
N ALA A 323 -3.29 1.12 17.04
CA ALA A 323 -3.53 0.54 18.35
C ALA A 323 -4.28 1.49 19.30
N ALA A 324 -4.04 2.80 19.22
CA ALA A 324 -4.81 3.79 19.97
C ALA A 324 -6.27 3.87 19.48
N ALA A 325 -6.49 3.88 18.17
CA ALA A 325 -7.82 3.90 17.56
C ALA A 325 -8.64 2.64 17.92
N VAL A 326 -7.99 1.46 17.96
CA VAL A 326 -8.62 0.22 18.42
C VAL A 326 -9.06 0.31 19.88
N ARG A 327 -8.22 0.85 20.78
CA ARG A 327 -8.62 1.07 22.19
C ARG A 327 -9.77 2.07 22.32
N GLU A 328 -9.77 3.10 21.49
CA GLU A 328 -10.88 4.05 21.44
C GLU A 328 -12.15 3.38 20.93
N GLN A 329 -12.06 2.44 19.98
CA GLN A 329 -13.20 1.68 19.50
C GLN A 329 -13.79 0.82 20.61
N GLU A 330 -12.95 0.10 21.37
CA GLU A 330 -13.39 -0.69 22.54
C GLU A 330 -14.06 0.21 23.60
N ALA A 331 -13.50 1.40 23.85
CA ALA A 331 -14.08 2.36 24.78
C ALA A 331 -15.44 2.89 24.28
N LEU A 332 -15.57 3.20 23.00
CA LEU A 332 -16.83 3.62 22.37
C LEU A 332 -17.86 2.49 22.38
N GLU A 333 -17.45 1.23 22.15
CA GLU A 333 -18.34 0.07 22.27
C GLU A 333 -18.86 -0.09 23.70
N SER A 334 -18.04 0.16 24.72
CA SER A 334 -18.50 0.11 26.13
C SER A 334 -19.46 1.25 26.51
N GLN A 335 -19.26 2.45 25.96
CA GLN A 335 -20.05 3.66 26.27
C GLN A 335 -21.33 3.75 25.44
N CYS A 336 -21.25 3.33 24.19
CA CYS A 336 -22.33 3.41 23.20
C CYS A 336 -23.03 2.06 22.98
N GLY A 337 -22.51 0.97 23.58
CA GLY A 337 -23.11 -0.36 23.57
C GLY A 337 -24.41 -0.39 24.34
N LEU A 338 -25.52 -0.16 23.64
CA LEU A 338 -26.86 -0.32 24.19
C LEU A 338 -27.17 -1.82 24.19
N ASN A 339 -27.52 -2.38 25.36
CA ASN A 339 -27.86 -3.79 25.62
C ASN A 339 -29.02 -4.34 24.74
N GLY A 340 -28.85 -4.38 23.41
CA GLY A 340 -29.84 -4.86 22.43
C GLY A 340 -31.04 -3.96 22.15
N VAL A 341 -31.21 -2.83 22.86
CA VAL A 341 -32.37 -1.93 22.69
C VAL A 341 -31.98 -0.73 21.85
N THR A 342 -32.67 -0.50 20.72
CA THR A 342 -32.33 0.62 19.85
C THR A 342 -32.78 1.96 20.45
N HIS A 343 -32.10 3.05 20.11
CA HIS A 343 -32.55 4.41 20.47
C HIS A 343 -33.99 4.68 20.00
N LYS A 344 -34.41 4.08 18.87
CA LYS A 344 -35.77 4.22 18.36
C LYS A 344 -36.79 3.57 19.31
N ASP A 345 -36.46 2.39 19.85
CA ASP A 345 -37.33 1.67 20.79
C ASP A 345 -37.42 2.42 22.14
N ARG A 346 -36.33 3.02 22.61
CA ARG A 346 -36.32 3.83 23.85
C ARG A 346 -37.02 5.18 23.69
N ALA A 347 -36.88 5.82 22.54
CA ALA A 347 -37.61 7.04 22.23
C ALA A 347 -39.12 6.78 22.18
N ALA A 348 -39.55 5.69 21.54
CA ALA A 348 -40.96 5.30 21.49
C ALA A 348 -41.53 4.92 22.88
N ALA A 349 -40.74 4.23 23.71
CA ALA A 349 -41.15 3.94 25.09
C ALA A 349 -41.36 5.23 25.90
N ARG A 350 -40.45 6.20 25.82
CA ARG A 350 -40.61 7.49 26.51
C ARG A 350 -41.76 8.34 25.98
N GLU A 351 -41.97 8.36 24.67
CA GLU A 351 -43.13 9.06 24.06
C GLU A 351 -44.46 8.44 24.51
N SER A 352 -44.47 7.16 24.89
CA SER A 352 -45.65 6.52 25.50
C SER A 352 -45.81 6.77 27.00
N GLU A 353 -44.74 7.18 27.69
CA GLU A 353 -44.73 7.51 29.13
C GLU A 353 -45.11 8.98 29.41
N ILE A 354 -44.76 9.89 28.51
CA ILE A 354 -45.14 11.32 28.50
C ILE A 354 -46.58 11.48 28.04
#